data_AF-A0A536NNT0-F1
#
_entry.id   AF-A0A536NNT0-F1
#
_cell.length_a   1.000
_cell.length_b   1.000
_cell.length_c   1.000
_cell.angle_alpha   90.00
_cell.angle_beta   90.00
_cell.angle_gamma   90.00
#
_symmetry.space_group_name_H-M   'P 1'
#
loop_
_entity.id
_entity.type
_entity.pdbx_description
1 polymer ?
#
loop_
_entity_poly.entity_id
_entity_poly.type
_entity_poly.pdbx_seq_one_letter_code
_entity_poly.pdbx_strand_id
1 'polypeptide(L)' 'MVAKGVFYPDSAKTAEERLRYYATRFPVVEVDATYYALPREQQSKLWVERTPKDFVMDVKAHALMTGQP' A
#
# COMPACT_ATOMS: atom_id res chain seq x y z
N MET A 1 12.00 -5.18 3.50
CA MET A 1 12.14 -4.25 2.35
C MET A 1 12.90 -4.95 1.23
N VAL A 2 12.55 -4.70 -0.03
CA VAL A 2 13.30 -5.22 -1.19
C VAL A 2 14.65 -4.51 -1.28
N ALA A 3 15.72 -5.22 -1.65
CA ALA A 3 17.04 -4.62 -1.84
C ALA A 3 17.01 -3.53 -2.93
N LYS A 4 17.84 -2.49 -2.76
CA LYS A 4 17.94 -1.39 -3.74
C LYS A 4 18.32 -1.95 -5.11
N GLY A 5 17.67 -1.45 -6.17
CA GLY A 5 17.96 -1.84 -7.55
C GLY A 5 17.36 -3.17 -8.00
N VAL A 6 16.67 -3.91 -7.13
CA VAL A 6 16.04 -5.20 -7.51
C VAL A 6 14.67 -5.01 -8.12
N PHE A 7 13.84 -4.12 -7.57
CA PHE A 7 12.45 -3.94 -8.01
C PHE A 7 12.10 -2.49 -8.33
N TYR A 8 12.39 -1.58 -7.40
CA TYR A 8 12.11 -0.16 -7.58
C TYR A 8 13.20 0.52 -8.40
N PRO A 9 12.83 1.37 -9.38
CA PRO A 9 13.80 2.19 -10.11
C PRO A 9 14.41 3.24 -9.18
N ASP A 10 15.59 3.75 -9.54
CA ASP A 10 16.30 4.79 -8.75
C ASP A 10 15.50 6.10 -8.60
N SER A 11 14.52 6.34 -9.46
CA SER A 11 13.59 7.47 -9.38
C SER A 11 12.54 7.32 -8.29
N ALA A 12 12.22 6.10 -7.82
CA ALA A 12 11.16 5.86 -6.83
C ALA A 12 11.68 6.01 -5.38
N LYS A 13 11.89 7.25 -4.96
CA LYS A 13 12.53 7.61 -3.68
C LYS A 13 11.54 7.81 -2.53
N THR A 14 10.30 8.16 -2.85
CA THR A 14 9.22 8.42 -1.89
C THR A 14 8.25 7.25 -1.82
N ALA A 15 7.44 7.19 -0.76
CA ALA A 15 6.36 6.20 -0.64
C ALA A 15 5.32 6.34 -1.78
N GLU A 16 5.04 7.58 -2.21
CA GLU A 16 4.16 7.84 -3.35
C GLU A 16 4.73 7.27 -4.65
N GLU A 17 5.96 7.60 -5.01
CA GLU A 17 6.57 7.14 -6.26
C GLU A 17 6.68 5.60 -6.27
N ARG A 18 6.96 4.99 -5.12
CA ARG A 18 6.98 3.53 -4.99
C ARG A 18 5.60 2.91 -5.19
N LEU A 19 4.55 3.48 -4.59
CA LEU A 19 3.19 2.99 -4.79
C LEU A 19 2.75 3.12 -6.25
N ARG A 20 2.99 4.29 -6.86
CA ARG A 20 2.71 4.52 -8.28
C ARG A 20 3.43 3.52 -9.16
N TYR A 21 4.74 3.29 -8.92
CA TYR A 21 5.51 2.30 -9.67
C TYR A 21 4.98 0.88 -9.47
N TYR A 22 4.72 0.47 -8.23
CA TYR A 22 4.20 -0.85 -7.90
C TYR A 22 2.89 -1.14 -8.65
N ALA A 23 1.98 -0.16 -8.67
CA ALA A 23 0.69 -0.27 -9.36
C ALA A 23 0.79 -0.38 -10.90
N THR A 24 1.97 -0.13 -11.49
CA THR A 24 2.24 -0.44 -12.91
C THR A 24 2.67 -1.88 -13.16
N ARG A 25 3.02 -2.63 -12.11
CA ARG A 25 3.58 -3.99 -12.19
C ARG A 25 2.60 -5.05 -11.73
N PHE A 26 1.80 -4.74 -10.71
CA PHE A 26 0.80 -5.64 -10.16
C PHE A 26 -0.54 -4.92 -10.04
N PRO A 27 -1.67 -5.63 -10.20
CA PRO A 27 -2.99 -5.03 -10.08
C PRO A 27 -3.52 -5.00 -8.64
N VAL A 28 -2.79 -5.58 -7.67
CA VAL A 28 -3.24 -5.73 -6.28
C VAL A 28 -2.09 -5.61 -5.28
N VAL A 29 -2.37 -5.10 -4.09
CA VAL A 29 -1.46 -5.11 -2.94
C VAL A 29 -2.21 -5.39 -1.65
N GLU A 30 -1.55 -6.08 -0.71
CA GLU A 30 -2.03 -6.22 0.67
C GLU A 30 -1.55 -5.03 1.53
N VAL A 31 -2.46 -4.46 2.31
CA VAL A 31 -2.17 -3.45 3.33
C VAL A 31 -2.26 -4.08 4.71
N ASP A 32 -1.11 -4.52 5.23
CA ASP A 32 -1.02 -5.12 6.58
C ASP A 32 -0.96 -4.07 7.70
N ALA A 33 -0.57 -2.83 7.39
CA ALA A 33 -0.43 -1.76 8.40
C ALA A 33 -1.73 -1.48 9.18
N THR A 34 -2.89 -1.69 8.55
CA THR A 34 -4.22 -1.49 9.15
C THR A 34 -4.54 -2.50 10.25
N TYR A 35 -3.83 -3.63 10.29
CA TYR A 35 -3.88 -4.58 11.40
C TYR A 35 -3.47 -3.93 12.73
N TYR A 36 -2.45 -3.06 12.69
CA TYR A 36 -1.83 -2.46 13.87
C TYR A 36 -2.40 -1.09 14.24
N ALA A 37 -2.90 -0.34 13.26
CA ALA A 37 -3.50 0.96 13.49
C ALA A 37 -4.48 1.33 12.37
N LEU A 38 -5.63 1.88 12.74
CA LEU A 38 -6.56 2.42 11.75
C LEU A 38 -5.91 3.58 10.98
N PRO A 39 -5.99 3.59 9.63
CA PRO A 39 -5.39 4.66 8.84
C PRO A 39 -6.18 5.96 9.03
N ARG A 40 -5.48 7.09 8.96
CA ARG A 40 -6.16 8.38 8.79
C ARG A 40 -6.87 8.36 7.45
N GLU A 41 -8.06 8.94 7.39
CA GLU A 41 -8.85 9.04 6.15
C GLU A 41 -8.03 9.59 4.96
N GLN A 42 -7.19 10.60 5.20
CA GLN A 42 -6.31 11.17 4.18
C GLN A 42 -5.35 10.14 3.57
N GLN A 43 -4.83 9.19 4.35
CA GLN A 43 -3.93 8.16 3.82
C GLN A 43 -4.66 7.23 2.87
N SER A 44 -5.87 6.79 3.22
CA SER A 44 -6.70 5.96 2.35
C SER A 44 -7.12 6.71 1.08
N LYS A 45 -7.40 8.01 1.15
CA LYS A 45 -7.65 8.84 -0.05
C LYS A 45 -6.44 8.90 -0.96
N LEU A 46 -5.25 9.17 -0.41
CA LEU A 46 -4.01 9.25 -1.17
C LEU A 46 -3.67 7.91 -1.84
N TRP A 47 -3.98 6.78 -1.21
CA TRP A 47 -3.83 5.47 -1.83
C TRP A 47 -4.65 5.34 -3.11
N VAL A 48 -5.94 5.68 -3.06
CA VAL A 48 -6.84 5.66 -4.22
C VAL A 48 -6.37 6.63 -5.32
N GLU A 49 -5.97 7.85 -4.95
CA GLU A 49 -5.48 8.86 -5.91
C GLU A 49 -4.16 8.47 -6.60
N ARG A 50 -3.38 7.56 -6.00
CA ARG A 50 -2.05 7.17 -6.47
C ARG A 50 -2.04 5.89 -7.28
N THR A 51 -3.17 5.18 -7.35
CA THR A 51 -3.30 3.91 -8.08
C THR A 51 -4.33 4.00 -9.22
N PRO A 52 -4.23 3.15 -10.25
CA PRO A 52 -5.28 3.03 -11.27
C PRO A 52 -6.66 2.70 -10.69
N LYS A 53 -7.72 3.01 -11.45
CA LYS A 53 -9.12 2.81 -11.05
C LYS A 53 -9.46 1.34 -10.73
N ASP A 54 -8.82 0.42 -11.40
CA ASP A 54 -9.00 -1.03 -11.31
C ASP A 54 -8.00 -1.72 -10.38
N PHE A 55 -7.13 -0.95 -9.70
CA PHE A 55 -6.18 -1.48 -8.74
C PHE A 55 -6.87 -1.87 -7.43
N VAL A 56 -6.59 -3.07 -6.94
CA VAL A 56 -7.21 -3.64 -5.74
C VAL A 56 -6.30 -3.45 -4.53
N MET A 57 -6.87 -2.99 -3.42
CA MET A 57 -6.19 -3.02 -2.12
C MET A 57 -6.89 -4.04 -1.24
N ASP A 58 -6.16 -5.11 -0.91
CA ASP A 58 -6.58 -6.06 0.12
C ASP A 58 -6.21 -5.46 1.49
N VAL A 59 -7.20 -4.88 2.17
CA VAL A 59 -6.98 -4.17 3.43
C VAL A 59 -7.25 -5.12 4.59
N LYS A 60 -6.20 -5.47 5.31
CA LYS A 60 -6.32 -6.35 6.47
C LYS A 60 -7.08 -5.66 7.59
N ALA A 61 -8.06 -6.34 8.17
CA ALA A 61 -8.82 -5.80 9.29
C ALA A 61 -7.91 -5.56 10.52
N HIS A 62 -8.26 -4.55 11.32
CA HIS A 62 -7.55 -4.26 12.57
C HIS A 62 -7.61 -5.45 13.54
N ALA A 63 -6.57 -5.68 14.34
CA ALA A 63 -6.47 -6.83 15.26
C ALA A 63 -7.73 -7.04 16.12
N LEU A 64 -8.27 -5.95 16.69
CA LEU A 64 -9.52 -5.90 17.45
C LEU A 64 -10.75 -6.44 16.70
N MET A 65 -10.77 -6.38 15.37
CA MET A 65 -11.86 -6.88 14.53
C MET A 65 -11.71 -8.39 14.22
N THR A 66 -10.54 -8.96 14.50
CA THR A 66 -10.20 -10.36 14.18
C THR A 66 -10.00 -11.26 15.41
N GLY A 67 -10.31 -10.76 16.60
CA GLY A 67 -10.16 -11.51 17.86
C GLY A 67 -8.71 -11.78 18.25
N GLN A 68 -7.77 -10.98 17.73
CA GLN A 68 -6.37 -11.00 18.13
C GLN A 68 -6.18 -10.07 19.35
N PRO A 69 -5.20 -10.35 20.23
CA PRO A 69 -4.94 -9.56 21.43
C PRO A 69 -4.76 -8.06 21.17
#